data_AF-A0A970VPG2-F1
#
_entry.id   AF-A0A970VPG2-F1
#
_cell.length_a   1.000
_cell.length_b   1.000
_cell.length_c   1.000
_cell.angle_alpha   90.00
_cell.angle_beta   90.00
_cell.angle_gamma   90.00
#
_symmetry.space_group_name_H-M   'P 1'
#
loop_
_entity.id
_entity.type
_entity.pdbx_description
1 polymer ?
#
loop_
_entity_poly.entity_id
_entity_poly.type
_entity_poly.pdbx_seq_one_letter_code
_entity_poly.pdbx_strand_id
1 'polypeptide(L)'
;MPFGGMHSSLFTRELSLPEFFALSWELFKKIYPVLTLVGIILLFPIFLLGELYPELPAAVSALITLTEAVATAVFTLGAYCAVHNALHQQETTLGEAFAFGMARLGKALWTLALYVLIVAFLSIFFLVPGVIWGVYYNFALFVVAQDGIWGYPALKKSKAVIIQVNTFSFIFCLP
;
A
#
# COMPACT_ATOMS: atom_id res chain seq x y z
N MET A 1 -10.79 -5.23 17.47
CA MET A 1 -12.09 -5.86 17.14
C MET A 1 -11.79 -7.11 16.32
N PRO A 2 -12.25 -8.30 16.71
CA PRO A 2 -12.07 -9.50 15.89
C PRO A 2 -13.13 -9.50 14.78
N PHE A 3 -12.69 -9.43 13.53
CA PHE A 3 -13.54 -9.44 12.33
C PHE A 3 -13.86 -10.91 11.99
N GLY A 4 -15.09 -11.36 12.23
CA GLY A 4 -15.52 -12.73 11.96
C GLY A 4 -16.91 -12.74 11.34
N GLY A 5 -17.06 -13.25 10.12
CA GLY A 5 -18.38 -13.53 9.54
C GLY A 5 -18.44 -13.83 8.05
N MET A 6 -17.51 -13.31 7.22
CA MET A 6 -17.56 -13.49 5.75
C MET A 6 -16.31 -14.22 5.23
N HIS A 7 -15.87 -15.25 5.95
CA HIS A 7 -14.48 -15.68 5.94
C HIS A 7 -14.10 -16.82 4.98
N SER A 8 -14.94 -17.32 4.07
CA SER A 8 -14.52 -18.49 3.27
C SER A 8 -14.85 -18.54 1.78
N SER A 9 -15.96 -18.01 1.26
CA SER A 9 -16.34 -18.36 -0.13
C SER A 9 -15.56 -17.64 -1.23
N LEU A 10 -15.17 -16.37 -1.04
CA LEU A 10 -14.39 -15.63 -2.05
C LEU A 10 -12.91 -16.02 -2.10
N PHE A 11 -12.35 -16.51 -0.98
CA PHE A 11 -10.96 -16.98 -0.91
C PHE A 11 -10.80 -18.47 -1.26
N THR A 12 -11.90 -19.21 -1.44
CA THR A 12 -11.87 -20.65 -1.80
C THR A 12 -12.37 -20.95 -3.20
N ARG A 13 -13.00 -19.97 -3.88
CA ARG A 13 -13.46 -20.14 -5.25
C ARG A 13 -12.40 -19.62 -6.23
N GLU A 14 -11.95 -20.49 -7.13
CA GLU A 14 -11.21 -20.04 -8.32
C GLU A 14 -12.15 -19.15 -9.16
N LEU A 15 -11.83 -17.87 -9.24
CA LEU A 15 -12.53 -16.93 -10.10
C LEU A 15 -11.99 -17.07 -11.51
N SER A 16 -12.88 -17.18 -12.49
CA SER A 16 -12.48 -17.00 -13.88
C SER A 16 -12.00 -15.56 -14.12
N LEU A 17 -11.13 -15.35 -15.11
CA LEU A 17 -10.64 -14.00 -15.47
C LEU A 17 -11.78 -12.97 -15.64
N PRO A 18 -12.89 -13.27 -16.34
CA PRO A 18 -13.99 -12.33 -16.46
C PRO A 18 -14.69 -12.01 -15.13
N GLU A 19 -14.89 -13.01 -14.26
CA GLU A 19 -15.48 -12.80 -12.93
C GLU A 19 -14.57 -11.95 -12.05
N PHE A 20 -13.25 -12.17 -12.12
CA PHE A 20 -12.26 -11.35 -11.43
C PHE A 20 -12.36 -9.89 -11.85
N PHE A 21 -12.28 -9.60 -13.16
CA PHE A 21 -12.38 -8.22 -13.64
C PHE A 21 -13.72 -7.58 -13.28
N ALA A 22 -14.83 -8.31 -13.37
CA ALA A 22 -16.14 -7.80 -12.98
C ALA A 22 -16.16 -7.45 -11.48
N LEU A 23 -15.64 -8.32 -10.62
CA LEU A 23 -15.55 -8.08 -9.17
C LEU A 23 -14.64 -6.89 -8.84
N SER A 24 -13.44 -6.84 -9.42
CA SER A 24 -12.50 -5.72 -9.22
C SER A 24 -13.09 -4.40 -9.68
N TRP A 25 -13.84 -4.40 -10.78
CA TRP A 25 -14.52 -3.20 -11.29
C TRP A 25 -15.66 -2.74 -10.36
N GLU A 26 -16.44 -3.67 -9.82
CA GLU A 26 -17.48 -3.36 -8.82
C GLU A 26 -16.88 -2.81 -7.52
N LEU A 27 -15.79 -3.41 -7.01
CA LEU A 27 -15.07 -2.91 -5.85
C LEU A 27 -14.49 -1.52 -6.13
N PHE A 28 -13.85 -1.34 -7.29
CA PHE A 28 -13.28 -0.07 -7.71
C PHE A 28 -14.33 1.04 -7.69
N LYS A 29 -15.51 0.85 -8.30
CA LYS A 29 -16.59 1.85 -8.28
C LYS A 29 -16.99 2.26 -6.86
N LYS A 30 -17.04 1.32 -5.93
CA LYS A 30 -17.41 1.57 -4.53
C LYS A 30 -16.35 2.39 -3.79
N ILE A 31 -15.08 2.04 -3.96
CA ILE A 31 -13.99 2.68 -3.21
C ILE A 31 -13.47 3.96 -3.89
N TYR A 32 -13.65 4.09 -5.21
CA TYR A 32 -13.06 5.16 -6.03
C TYR A 32 -13.35 6.57 -5.51
N PRO A 33 -14.58 6.94 -5.09
CA PRO A 33 -14.85 8.28 -4.56
C PRO A 33 -14.02 8.58 -3.31
N VAL A 34 -13.93 7.59 -2.39
CA VAL A 34 -13.15 7.73 -1.15
C VAL A 34 -11.67 7.86 -1.47
N LEU A 35 -11.12 6.97 -2.30
CA LEU A 35 -9.71 7.02 -2.69
C LEU A 35 -9.37 8.34 -3.39
N THR A 36 -10.22 8.79 -4.31
CA THR A 36 -10.02 10.05 -5.03
C THR A 36 -10.01 11.23 -4.07
N LEU A 37 -10.95 11.30 -3.12
CA LEU A 37 -11.00 12.36 -2.11
C LEU A 37 -9.78 12.33 -1.18
N VAL A 38 -9.37 11.16 -0.68
CA VAL A 38 -8.14 11.02 0.13
C VAL A 38 -6.93 11.48 -0.67
N GLY A 39 -6.81 11.03 -1.93
CA GLY A 39 -5.70 11.38 -2.81
C GLY A 39 -5.63 12.88 -3.10
N ILE A 40 -6.76 13.51 -3.39
CA ILE A 40 -6.83 14.97 -3.57
C ILE A 40 -6.46 15.68 -2.27
N ILE A 41 -6.99 15.28 -1.12
CA ILE A 41 -6.72 16.00 0.14
C ILE A 41 -5.26 15.85 0.56
N LEU A 42 -4.67 14.67 0.41
CA LEU A 42 -3.31 14.38 0.88
C LEU A 42 -2.22 14.75 -0.12
N LEU A 43 -2.39 14.37 -1.39
CA LEU A 43 -1.30 14.41 -2.38
C LEU A 43 -1.36 15.67 -3.25
N PHE A 44 -2.55 16.15 -3.60
CA PHE A 44 -2.68 17.32 -4.50
C PHE A 44 -1.97 18.57 -3.97
N PRO A 45 -2.07 18.96 -2.68
CA PRO A 45 -1.35 20.12 -2.16
C PRO A 45 0.17 19.96 -2.27
N ILE A 46 0.67 18.74 -2.06
CA ILE A 46 2.11 18.43 -2.12
C ILE A 46 2.62 18.56 -3.55
N PHE A 47 1.91 17.95 -4.51
CA PHE A 47 2.25 18.07 -5.93
C PHE A 47 2.17 19.50 -6.41
N LEU A 48 1.12 20.23 -6.02
CA LEU A 48 0.96 21.63 -6.39
C LEU A 48 2.12 22.49 -5.86
N LEU A 49 2.60 22.25 -4.64
CA LEU A 49 3.76 22.96 -4.10
C LEU A 49 5.04 22.64 -4.88
N GLY A 50 5.24 21.40 -5.32
CA GLY A 50 6.40 21.02 -6.14
C GLY A 50 6.40 21.71 -7.51
N GLU A 51 5.23 21.78 -8.15
CA GLU A 51 5.07 22.40 -9.48
C GLU A 51 5.14 23.93 -9.44
N LEU A 52 4.59 24.56 -8.41
CA LEU A 52 4.61 26.02 -8.27
C LEU A 52 6.00 26.58 -7.93
N TYR A 53 6.87 25.77 -7.34
CA TYR A 53 8.18 26.18 -6.85
C TYR A 53 9.28 25.19 -7.27
N PRO A 54 9.69 25.19 -8.55
CA PRO A 54 10.69 24.24 -9.05
C PRO A 54 12.11 24.50 -8.50
N GLU A 55 12.42 25.74 -8.11
CA GLU A 55 13.75 26.16 -7.62
C GLU A 55 13.79 26.32 -6.09
N LEU A 56 13.29 25.32 -5.37
CA LEU A 56 13.34 25.34 -3.91
C LEU A 56 14.75 25.01 -3.37
N PRO A 57 15.15 25.61 -2.23
CA PRO A 57 16.35 25.19 -1.53
C PRO A 57 16.31 23.68 -1.23
N ALA A 58 17.47 23.01 -1.30
CA ALA A 58 17.57 21.55 -1.13
C ALA A 58 16.89 21.03 0.16
N ALA A 59 17.00 21.78 1.26
CA ALA A 59 16.34 21.42 2.53
C ALA A 59 14.81 21.42 2.42
N VAL A 60 14.22 22.38 1.68
CA VAL A 60 12.77 22.48 1.49
C VAL A 60 12.30 21.37 0.54
N SER A 61 13.03 21.12 -0.54
CA SER A 61 12.77 20.01 -1.46
C SER A 61 12.76 18.66 -0.71
N ALA A 62 13.76 18.41 0.14
CA ALA A 62 13.82 17.20 0.97
C ALA A 62 12.62 17.06 1.91
N LEU A 63 12.15 18.16 2.51
CA LEU A 63 10.96 18.16 3.36
C LEU A 63 9.69 17.84 2.57
N ILE A 64 9.55 18.37 1.35
CA ILE A 64 8.41 18.05 0.45
C ILE A 64 8.42 16.56 0.11
N THR A 65 9.57 15.99 -0.30
CA THR A 65 9.70 14.56 -0.60
C THR A 65 9.38 13.69 0.61
N LEU A 66 9.83 14.08 1.81
CA LEU A 66 9.49 13.36 3.04
C LEU A 66 7.99 13.41 3.33
N THR A 67 7.37 14.58 3.15
CA THR A 67 5.92 14.78 3.33
C THR A 67 5.12 13.96 2.33
N GLU A 68 5.58 13.90 1.07
CA GLU A 68 5.01 13.06 0.02
C GLU A 68 5.07 11.58 0.43
N ALA A 69 6.23 11.08 0.84
CA ALA A 69 6.39 9.68 1.25
C ALA A 69 5.46 9.31 2.43
N VAL A 70 5.29 10.22 3.40
CA VAL A 70 4.34 10.06 4.51
C VAL A 70 2.90 10.03 4.01
N ALA A 71 2.52 10.98 3.15
CA ALA A 71 1.17 11.08 2.59
C ALA A 71 0.83 9.84 1.74
N THR A 72 1.76 9.36 0.93
CA THR A 72 1.64 8.11 0.17
C THR A 72 1.46 6.91 1.09
N ALA A 73 2.23 6.80 2.17
CA ALA A 73 2.06 5.71 3.14
C ALA A 73 0.67 5.74 3.79
N VAL A 74 0.17 6.91 4.21
CA VAL A 74 -1.18 7.07 4.75
C VAL A 74 -2.23 6.71 3.71
N PHE A 75 -2.07 7.18 2.46
CA PHE A 75 -2.96 6.87 1.35
C PHE A 75 -3.03 5.36 1.07
N THR A 76 -1.89 4.67 0.97
CA THR A 76 -1.85 3.22 0.73
C THR A 76 -2.52 2.44 1.85
N LEU A 77 -2.28 2.81 3.11
CA LEU A 77 -2.92 2.17 4.26
C LEU A 77 -4.43 2.43 4.31
N GLY A 78 -4.86 3.66 4.00
CA GLY A 78 -6.27 4.01 3.90
C GLY A 78 -6.96 3.30 2.73
N ALA A 79 -6.26 3.13 1.60
CA ALA A 79 -6.76 2.39 0.46
C ALA A 79 -6.98 0.91 0.80
N TYR A 80 -6.04 0.30 1.52
CA TYR A 80 -6.22 -1.05 2.05
C TYR A 80 -7.48 -1.15 2.92
N CYS A 81 -7.72 -0.17 3.82
CA CYS A 81 -8.92 -0.14 4.65
C CYS A 81 -10.21 -0.10 3.80
N ALA A 82 -10.23 0.77 2.79
CA ALA A 82 -11.38 0.90 1.89
C ALA A 82 -11.66 -0.40 1.11
N VAL A 83 -10.62 -1.02 0.56
CA VAL A 83 -10.73 -2.32 -0.13
C VAL A 83 -11.21 -3.40 0.82
N HIS A 84 -10.61 -3.49 2.02
CA HIS A 84 -10.94 -4.49 3.02
C HIS A 84 -12.42 -4.39 3.46
N ASN A 85 -12.90 -3.18 3.74
CA ASN A 85 -14.30 -2.97 4.10
C ASN A 85 -15.24 -3.27 2.92
N ALA A 86 -14.90 -2.84 1.70
CA ALA A 86 -15.70 -3.10 0.51
C ALA A 86 -15.87 -4.61 0.23
N LEU A 87 -14.82 -5.41 0.44
CA LEU A 87 -14.87 -6.87 0.39
C LEU A 87 -15.83 -7.47 1.43
N HIS A 88 -15.98 -6.81 2.59
CA HIS A 88 -16.91 -7.20 3.66
C HIS A 88 -18.29 -6.52 3.54
N GLN A 89 -18.59 -5.91 2.40
CA GLN A 89 -19.83 -5.15 2.16
C GLN A 89 -20.07 -4.02 3.18
N GLN A 90 -18.98 -3.46 3.73
CA GLN A 90 -19.02 -2.29 4.60
C GLN A 90 -18.64 -1.05 3.81
N GLU A 91 -19.33 0.06 4.06
CA GLU A 91 -18.91 1.36 3.55
C GLU A 91 -17.68 1.85 4.32
N THR A 92 -16.84 2.65 3.66
CA THR A 92 -15.69 3.27 4.30
C THR A 92 -15.84 4.78 4.21
N THR A 93 -15.83 5.44 5.35
CA THR A 93 -15.79 6.89 5.38
C THR A 93 -14.37 7.41 5.19
N LEU A 94 -14.24 8.66 4.73
CA LEU A 94 -12.95 9.34 4.60
C LEU A 94 -12.17 9.35 5.93
N GLY A 95 -12.87 9.64 7.03
CA GLY A 95 -12.29 9.69 8.37
C GLY A 95 -11.76 8.34 8.83
N GLU A 96 -12.47 7.25 8.55
CA GLU A 96 -12.03 5.89 8.88
C GLU A 96 -10.79 5.47 8.10
N ALA A 97 -10.76 5.73 6.79
CA ALA A 97 -9.59 5.42 5.95
C ALA A 97 -8.35 6.18 6.44
N PHE A 98 -8.50 7.48 6.73
CA PHE A 98 -7.42 8.31 7.25
C PHE A 98 -6.97 7.87 8.64
N ALA A 99 -7.91 7.64 9.57
CA ALA A 99 -7.61 7.21 10.94
C ALA A 99 -6.90 5.84 10.94
N PHE A 100 -7.32 4.92 10.06
CA PHE A 100 -6.66 3.63 9.90
C PHE A 100 -5.22 3.77 9.43
N GLY A 101 -4.97 4.65 8.45
CA GLY A 101 -3.63 4.96 7.96
C GLY A 101 -2.74 5.57 9.04
N MET A 102 -3.24 6.60 9.73
CA MET A 102 -2.51 7.27 10.82
C MET A 102 -2.17 6.31 11.98
N ALA A 103 -3.10 5.43 12.36
CA ALA A 103 -2.88 4.45 13.44
C ALA A 103 -1.75 3.45 13.14
N ARG A 104 -1.41 3.24 11.86
CA ARG A 104 -0.35 2.33 11.40
C ARG A 104 0.87 3.04 10.84
N LEU A 105 0.84 4.36 10.73
CA LEU A 105 1.88 5.14 10.06
C LEU A 105 3.27 4.88 10.65
N GLY A 106 3.43 4.92 11.98
CA GLY A 106 4.74 4.68 12.60
C GLY A 106 5.32 3.30 12.27
N LYS A 107 4.47 2.25 12.26
CA LYS A 107 4.86 0.88 11.86
C LYS A 107 5.23 0.80 10.39
N ALA A 108 4.47 1.47 9.52
CA ALA A 108 4.72 1.55 8.10
C ALA A 108 6.04 2.27 7.80
N LEU A 109 6.27 3.45 8.40
CA LEU A 109 7.50 4.22 8.22
C LEU A 109 8.73 3.45 8.69
N TRP A 110 8.66 2.76 9.83
CA TRP A 110 9.76 1.91 10.27
C TRP A 110 10.06 0.78 9.28
N THR A 111 9.01 0.15 8.74
CA THR A 111 9.14 -0.92 7.75
C THR A 111 9.73 -0.40 6.43
N LEU A 112 9.30 0.79 5.99
CA LEU A 112 9.83 1.48 4.81
C LEU A 112 11.28 1.90 4.99
N ALA A 113 11.65 2.45 6.16
CA ALA A 113 13.03 2.81 6.47
C ALA A 113 13.94 1.59 6.40
N LEU A 114 13.51 0.46 6.97
CA LEU A 114 14.26 -0.79 6.91
C LEU A 114 14.34 -1.35 5.48
N TYR A 115 13.25 -1.24 4.71
CA TYR A 115 13.22 -1.59 3.28
C TYR A 115 14.26 -0.80 2.49
N VAL A 116 14.24 0.54 2.60
CA VAL A 116 15.19 1.43 1.92
C VAL A 116 16.62 1.11 2.32
N LEU A 117 16.88 0.88 3.61
CA LEU A 117 18.22 0.52 4.10
C LEU A 117 18.73 -0.79 3.48
N ILE A 118 17.89 -1.84 3.46
CA ILE A 118 18.26 -3.14 2.87
C ILE A 118 18.50 -3.01 1.36
N VAL A 119 17.59 -2.35 0.64
CA VAL A 119 17.72 -2.17 -0.81
C VAL A 119 18.93 -1.31 -1.16
N ALA A 120 19.16 -0.21 -0.44
CA ALA A 120 20.33 0.65 -0.62
C ALA A 120 21.63 -0.13 -0.36
N PHE A 121 21.70 -0.88 0.75
CA PHE A 121 22.85 -1.72 1.07
C PHE A 121 23.11 -2.73 -0.05
N LEU A 122 22.10 -3.50 -0.47
CA LEU A 122 22.24 -4.48 -1.55
C LEU A 122 22.62 -3.86 -2.91
N SER A 123 22.15 -2.63 -3.17
CA SER A 123 22.46 -1.90 -4.40
C SER A 123 23.91 -1.43 -4.45
N ILE A 124 24.49 -1.01 -3.32
CA ILE A 124 25.91 -0.62 -3.22
C ILE A 124 26.82 -1.80 -3.58
N PHE A 125 26.43 -3.03 -3.26
CA PHE A 125 27.20 -4.24 -3.64
C PHE A 125 27.03 -4.64 -5.12
N PHE A 126 26.46 -3.78 -5.99
CA PHE A 126 26.28 -3.99 -7.45
C PHE A 126 25.60 -5.31 -7.82
N LEU A 127 24.81 -5.84 -6.90
CA LEU A 127 24.06 -7.05 -7.11
C LEU A 127 22.72 -6.64 -7.77
N VAL A 128 22.50 -7.10 -9.02
CA VAL A 128 21.17 -7.26 -9.66
C VAL A 128 20.05 -7.62 -8.65
N PRO A 129 20.32 -8.37 -7.55
CA PRO A 129 19.43 -8.50 -6.41
C PRO A 129 18.72 -7.25 -5.89
N GLY A 130 19.32 -6.05 -5.90
CA GLY A 130 18.68 -4.86 -5.31
C GLY A 130 17.27 -4.61 -5.86
N VAL A 131 17.12 -4.68 -7.18
CA VAL A 131 15.84 -4.53 -7.88
C VAL A 131 14.89 -5.68 -7.58
N ILE A 132 15.40 -6.92 -7.58
CA ILE A 132 14.60 -8.13 -7.30
C ILE A 132 14.02 -8.07 -5.86
N TRP A 133 14.84 -7.66 -4.89
CA TRP A 133 14.38 -7.45 -3.51
C TRP A 133 13.42 -6.27 -3.38
N GLY A 134 13.60 -5.23 -4.20
CA GLY A 134 12.63 -4.14 -4.38
C GLY A 134 11.22 -4.67 -4.67
N VAL A 135 11.12 -5.53 -5.68
CA VAL A 135 9.84 -6.18 -6.04
C VAL A 135 9.31 -7.03 -4.88
N TYR A 136 10.16 -7.83 -4.23
CA TYR A 136 9.74 -8.68 -3.10
C TYR A 136 9.16 -7.93 -1.90
N TYR A 137 9.58 -6.69 -1.69
CA TYR A 137 9.19 -5.90 -0.53
C TYR A 137 8.12 -4.85 -0.84
N ASN A 138 7.68 -4.73 -2.09
CA ASN A 138 6.66 -3.76 -2.49
C ASN A 138 5.32 -3.98 -1.75
N PHE A 139 5.05 -5.21 -1.30
CA PHE A 139 3.83 -5.54 -0.54
C PHE A 139 3.95 -5.41 0.98
N ALA A 140 5.09 -4.93 1.48
CA ALA A 140 5.31 -4.82 2.92
C ALA A 140 4.30 -3.89 3.61
N LEU A 141 3.88 -2.82 2.94
CA LEU A 141 2.85 -1.91 3.47
C LEU A 141 1.49 -2.59 3.62
N PHE A 142 1.10 -3.45 2.68
CA PHE A 142 -0.15 -4.21 2.79
C PHE A 142 -0.08 -5.25 3.91
N VAL A 143 1.07 -5.90 4.10
CA VAL A 143 1.31 -6.78 5.24
C VAL A 143 1.19 -6.03 6.58
N VAL A 144 1.75 -4.81 6.66
CA VAL A 144 1.60 -3.95 7.85
C VAL A 144 0.13 -3.57 8.06
N ALA A 145 -0.59 -3.26 6.98
CA ALA A 145 -2.01 -2.92 7.03
C ALA A 145 -2.87 -4.08 7.55
N GLN A 146 -2.69 -5.25 6.94
CA GLN A 146 -3.47 -6.46 7.18
C GLN A 146 -3.18 -7.10 8.54
N ASP A 147 -1.92 -7.41 8.82
CA ASP A 147 -1.55 -8.21 10.00
C ASP A 147 -1.07 -7.37 11.18
N GLY A 148 -0.79 -6.08 10.97
CA GLY A 148 -0.24 -5.20 12.00
C GLY A 148 1.19 -5.55 12.45
N ILE A 149 1.85 -6.49 11.76
CA ILE A 149 3.28 -6.82 11.91
C ILE A 149 4.12 -5.76 11.20
N TRP A 150 5.35 -5.53 11.66
CA TRP A 150 6.17 -4.40 11.20
C TRP A 150 7.66 -4.74 11.23
N GLY A 151 8.48 -3.96 10.53
CA GLY A 151 9.92 -4.16 10.40
C GLY A 151 10.28 -5.40 9.57
N TYR A 152 11.34 -6.10 9.95
CA TYR A 152 11.84 -7.26 9.20
C TYR A 152 10.82 -8.40 9.05
N PRO A 153 10.02 -8.77 10.07
CA PRO A 153 8.95 -9.75 9.91
C PRO A 153 7.95 -9.42 8.80
N ALA A 154 7.59 -8.13 8.64
CA ALA A 154 6.69 -7.70 7.58
C ALA A 154 7.34 -7.86 6.19
N LEU A 155 8.63 -7.49 6.06
CA LEU A 155 9.40 -7.67 4.82
C LEU A 155 9.51 -9.16 4.44
N LYS A 156 9.80 -10.02 5.41
CA LYS A 156 9.89 -11.46 5.19
C LYS A 156 8.55 -12.05 4.72
N LYS A 157 7.44 -11.63 5.33
CA LYS A 157 6.10 -12.07 4.92
C LYS A 157 5.74 -11.55 3.52
N SER A 158 6.05 -10.30 3.20
CA SER A 158 5.87 -9.73 1.85
C SER A 158 6.57 -10.58 0.79
N LYS A 159 7.83 -10.95 1.04
CA LYS A 159 8.58 -11.84 0.14
C LYS A 159 7.90 -13.21 -0.01
N ALA A 160 7.40 -13.79 1.09
CA ALA A 160 6.72 -15.08 1.05
C ALA A 160 5.43 -15.04 0.20
N VAL A 161 4.68 -13.94 0.27
CA VAL A 161 3.47 -13.75 -0.55
C VAL A 161 3.80 -13.81 -2.04
N ILE A 162 4.82 -13.10 -2.52
CA ILE A 162 5.21 -13.13 -3.95
C ILE A 162 5.80 -14.49 -4.37
N ILE A 163 6.47 -15.22 -3.47
CA ILE A 163 7.02 -16.53 -3.81
C ILE A 163 5.90 -17.58 -3.90
N GLN A 164 4.90 -17.49 -3.02
CA GLN A 164 3.78 -18.43 -3.01
C GLN A 164 2.80 -18.18 -4.15
N VAL A 165 2.60 -16.93 -4.56
CA VAL A 165 1.82 -16.62 -5.75
C VAL A 165 2.76 -16.51 -6.93
N ASN A 166 2.74 -17.51 -7.82
CA ASN A 166 3.51 -17.52 -9.07
C ASN A 166 3.51 -16.11 -9.68
N THR A 167 4.68 -15.46 -9.78
CA THR A 167 4.79 -13.99 -9.86
C THR A 167 3.99 -13.36 -11.02
N PHE A 168 3.72 -14.16 -12.07
CA PHE A 168 2.83 -13.81 -13.18
C PHE A 168 1.35 -13.65 -12.79
N SER A 169 0.84 -14.47 -11.87
CA SER A 169 -0.53 -14.39 -11.38
C SER A 169 -0.73 -13.20 -10.43
N PHE A 170 0.31 -12.78 -9.69
CA PHE A 170 0.18 -11.72 -8.68
C PHE A 170 0.04 -10.30 -9.27
N ILE A 171 0.66 -10.02 -10.42
CA ILE A 171 0.46 -8.75 -11.16
C ILE A 171 -1.02 -8.55 -11.52
N PHE A 172 -1.77 -9.64 -11.67
CA PHE A 172 -3.18 -9.63 -12.01
C PHE A 172 -4.12 -9.98 -10.84
N CYS A 173 -3.61 -10.27 -9.64
CA CYS A 173 -4.42 -10.79 -8.52
C CYS A 173 -4.18 -10.06 -7.20
N LEU A 174 -4.06 -8.73 -7.19
CA LEU A 174 -4.26 -7.94 -5.96
C LEU A 174 -5.77 -7.86 -5.67
N PRO A 175 -6.30 -8.58 -4.64
CA PRO A 175 -7.60 -8.27 -4.04
C PRO A 175 -7.57 -6.97 -3.25
#